data_AF-K0JNJ8-F1
#
_entry.id   AF-K0JNJ8-F1
#
_cell.length_a   1.000
_cell.length_b   1.000
_cell.length_c   1.000
_cell.angle_alpha   90.00
_cell.angle_beta   90.00
_cell.angle_gamma   90.00
#
_symmetry.space_group_name_H-M   'P 1'
#
loop_
_entity.id
_entity.type
_entity.pdbx_description
1 polymer ?
#
loop_
_entity_poly.entity_id
_entity_poly.type
_entity_poly.pdbx_seq_one_letter_code
_entity_poly.pdbx_strand_id
1 'polypeptide(L)'
;LFVDSQIVKWNVDKAIAQFKGDKDAKPVLDRIDVHYQPGHGYASMGETKEADGKFFNSGNKFSKDRFLPVGPLHVETEQLIDIGGDKMRLIHDHTAYSEPHDAIIVRRDVIKTKQIYTMDDCAYAVKQFSDSRVEREGRKVTVYLASVAPTFSLPEFTVK
;
A
#
# COMPACT_ATOMS: atom_id res chain seq x y z
N LEU A 1 0.32 -19.91 2.21
CA LEU A 1 -0.57 -21.04 2.55
C LEU A 1 -1.49 -20.58 3.67
N PHE A 2 -2.77 -20.37 3.37
CA PHE A 2 -3.72 -19.76 4.32
C PHE A 2 -3.94 -20.62 5.57
N VAL A 3 -4.29 -21.89 5.37
CA VAL A 3 -4.65 -22.82 6.46
C VAL A 3 -3.44 -23.12 7.35
N ASP A 4 -2.31 -23.46 6.74
CA ASP A 4 -1.06 -23.73 7.47
C ASP A 4 -0.46 -22.47 8.11
N SER A 5 -0.94 -21.29 7.74
CA SER A 5 -0.40 -19.99 8.18
C SER A 5 1.09 -19.82 7.88
N GLN A 6 1.49 -20.16 6.65
CA GLN A 6 2.90 -20.20 6.23
C GLN A 6 3.15 -19.51 4.89
N ILE A 7 4.37 -18.98 4.73
CA ILE A 7 4.96 -18.69 3.42
C ILE A 7 5.97 -19.79 3.09
N VAL A 8 5.97 -20.24 1.83
CA VAL A 8 6.84 -21.30 1.33
C VAL A 8 7.72 -20.75 0.22
N LYS A 9 9.03 -20.79 0.41
CA LYS A 9 10.02 -20.49 -0.62
C LYS A 9 10.30 -21.77 -1.40
N TRP A 10 10.12 -21.74 -2.71
CA TRP A 10 10.34 -22.89 -3.57
C TRP A 10 10.98 -22.48 -4.90
N ASN A 11 11.62 -23.43 -5.55
CA ASN A 11 12.31 -23.22 -6.82
C ASN A 11 11.52 -23.85 -7.98
N VAL A 12 11.23 -23.03 -8.99
CA VAL A 12 10.42 -23.43 -10.15
C VAL A 12 11.09 -24.51 -10.99
N ASP A 13 12.39 -24.37 -11.29
CA ASP A 13 13.12 -25.35 -12.12
C ASP A 13 13.19 -26.72 -11.44
N LYS A 14 13.44 -26.76 -10.13
CA LYS A 14 13.41 -28.00 -9.34
C LYS A 14 12.01 -28.59 -9.28
N ALA A 15 10.95 -27.79 -9.22
CA ALA A 15 9.59 -28.30 -9.27
C ALA A 15 9.27 -28.92 -10.64
N ILE A 16 9.74 -28.30 -11.73
CA ILE A 16 9.62 -28.84 -13.09
C ILE A 16 10.41 -30.15 -13.24
N ALA A 17 11.65 -30.20 -12.72
CA ALA A 17 12.46 -31.41 -12.75
C ALA A 17 11.80 -32.55 -11.96
N GLN A 18 11.30 -32.26 -10.76
CA GLN A 18 10.58 -33.22 -9.94
C GLN A 18 9.33 -33.74 -10.67
N PHE A 19 8.56 -32.85 -11.30
CA PHE A 19 7.39 -33.22 -12.09
C PHE A 19 7.74 -34.13 -13.28
N LYS A 20 8.92 -33.97 -13.88
CA LYS A 20 9.44 -34.84 -14.97
C LYS A 20 10.01 -36.18 -14.48
N GLY A 21 9.98 -36.45 -13.18
CA GLY A 21 10.36 -37.73 -12.60
C GLY A 21 11.72 -37.76 -11.89
N ASP A 22 12.41 -36.63 -11.77
CA ASP A 22 13.61 -36.52 -10.95
C ASP A 22 13.23 -36.58 -9.46
N LYS A 23 13.46 -37.73 -8.82
CA LYS A 23 13.12 -37.96 -7.41
C LYS A 23 14.05 -37.22 -6.44
N ASP A 24 15.22 -36.77 -6.90
CA ASP A 24 16.22 -36.09 -6.07
C ASP A 24 16.02 -34.57 -6.07
N ALA A 25 15.21 -34.04 -7.00
CA ALA A 25 14.84 -32.64 -7.04
C ALA A 25 14.03 -32.23 -5.80
N LYS A 26 14.59 -31.31 -5.00
CA LYS A 26 13.95 -30.73 -3.80
C LYS A 26 13.46 -29.31 -4.08
N PRO A 27 12.18 -29.11 -4.46
CA PRO A 27 11.68 -27.79 -4.84
C PRO A 27 11.47 -26.85 -3.66
N VAL A 28 11.05 -27.36 -2.50
CA VAL A 28 10.85 -26.53 -1.30
C VAL A 28 12.21 -26.21 -0.69
N LEU A 29 12.53 -24.92 -0.62
CA LEU A 29 13.80 -24.41 -0.10
C LEU A 29 13.69 -23.95 1.35
N ASP A 30 12.54 -23.37 1.70
CA ASP A 30 12.29 -22.86 3.04
C ASP A 30 10.80 -22.69 3.35
N ARG A 31 10.47 -22.63 4.64
CA ARG A 31 9.13 -22.32 5.15
C ARG A 31 9.26 -21.39 6.34
N ILE A 32 8.35 -20.43 6.46
CA ILE A 32 8.27 -19.55 7.61
C ILE A 32 6.81 -19.42 8.04
N ASP A 33 6.58 -19.50 9.35
CA ASP A 33 5.28 -19.25 9.95
C ASP A 33 4.98 -17.75 9.94
N VAL A 34 3.77 -17.40 9.51
CA VAL A 34 3.25 -16.03 9.46
C VAL A 34 1.96 -15.93 10.27
N HIS A 35 1.64 -14.72 10.72
CA HIS A 35 0.70 -14.47 11.79
C HIS A 35 -0.35 -13.44 11.37
N TYR A 36 -1.58 -13.84 11.06
CA TYR A 36 -2.02 -15.20 10.75
C TYR A 36 -2.89 -15.24 9.50
N GLN A 37 -2.97 -16.41 8.87
CA GLN A 37 -3.80 -16.65 7.69
C GLN A 37 -3.41 -15.70 6.55
N PRO A 38 -2.24 -15.91 5.92
CA PRO A 38 -1.76 -15.06 4.84
C PRO A 38 -2.73 -15.13 3.65
N GLY A 39 -3.08 -13.95 3.13
CA GLY A 39 -3.76 -13.76 1.85
C GLY A 39 -2.73 -13.59 0.74
N HIS A 40 -2.64 -12.39 0.18
CA HIS A 40 -1.62 -12.05 -0.81
C HIS A 40 -0.27 -11.80 -0.14
N GLY A 41 0.79 -11.90 -0.94
CA GLY A 41 2.10 -11.41 -0.53
C GLY A 41 2.86 -10.89 -1.73
N TYR A 42 3.71 -9.90 -1.49
CA TYR A 42 4.28 -9.07 -2.53
C TYR A 42 5.76 -8.79 -2.26
N ALA A 43 6.58 -8.96 -3.29
CA ALA A 43 8.03 -8.78 -3.22
C ALA A 43 8.45 -7.39 -3.72
N SER A 44 9.58 -6.88 -3.22
CA SER A 44 10.18 -5.64 -3.71
C SER A 44 10.45 -5.70 -5.21
N MET A 45 9.84 -4.77 -5.96
CA MET A 45 9.85 -4.71 -7.42
C MET A 45 9.34 -5.99 -8.11
N GLY A 46 8.61 -6.85 -7.39
CA GLY A 46 8.31 -8.24 -7.78
C GLY A 46 7.49 -8.42 -9.05
N GLU A 47 6.70 -7.41 -9.43
CA GLU A 47 5.88 -7.41 -10.64
C GLU A 47 6.56 -6.70 -11.82
N THR A 48 7.88 -6.54 -11.76
CA THR A 48 8.68 -5.86 -12.79
C THR A 48 9.86 -6.72 -13.22
N LYS A 49 10.54 -6.31 -14.29
CA LYS A 49 11.83 -6.91 -14.70
C LYS A 49 12.98 -6.60 -13.74
N GLU A 50 12.75 -5.77 -12.72
CA GLU A 50 13.73 -5.28 -11.77
C GLU A 50 13.50 -5.85 -10.36
N ALA A 51 12.82 -7.00 -10.26
CA ALA A 51 12.66 -7.75 -9.02
C ALA A 51 14.02 -7.98 -8.36
N ASP A 52 14.20 -7.48 -7.13
CA ASP A 52 15.52 -7.41 -6.49
C ASP A 52 15.79 -8.52 -5.46
N GLY A 53 14.75 -9.31 -5.12
CA GLY A 53 14.86 -10.43 -4.19
C GLY A 53 15.23 -10.05 -2.76
N LYS A 54 14.98 -8.81 -2.32
CA LYS A 54 15.37 -8.34 -0.98
C LYS A 54 14.29 -8.53 0.06
N PHE A 55 13.06 -8.12 -0.24
CA PHE A 55 11.97 -8.13 0.72
C PHE A 55 10.72 -8.79 0.14
N PHE A 56 9.98 -9.44 1.03
CA PHE A 56 8.64 -9.95 0.78
C PHE A 56 7.74 -9.50 1.92
N ASN A 57 6.56 -9.00 1.62
CA ASN A 57 5.56 -8.70 2.65
C ASN A 57 4.42 -9.70 2.57
N SER A 58 3.99 -10.22 3.72
CA SER A 58 2.85 -11.13 3.85
C SER A 58 1.65 -10.38 4.42
N GLY A 59 0.59 -10.24 3.62
CA GLY A 59 -0.67 -9.62 4.04
C GLY A 59 -1.58 -10.62 4.74
N ASN A 60 -1.63 -10.58 6.07
CA ASN A 60 -2.28 -11.59 6.90
C ASN A 60 -3.64 -11.12 7.43
N LYS A 61 -4.64 -12.01 7.35
CA LYS A 61 -6.06 -11.66 7.56
C LYS A 61 -6.52 -11.64 9.02
N PHE A 62 -5.74 -12.19 9.94
CA PHE A 62 -6.07 -12.14 11.37
C PHE A 62 -4.84 -11.76 12.19
N SER A 63 -4.92 -10.71 13.00
CA SER A 63 -3.82 -10.33 13.91
C SER A 63 -3.83 -11.04 15.26
N LYS A 64 -4.99 -11.50 15.74
CA LYS A 64 -5.14 -12.20 17.04
C LYS A 64 -4.37 -11.51 18.17
N ASP A 65 -3.28 -12.10 18.63
CA ASP A 65 -2.45 -11.71 19.77
C ASP A 65 -1.19 -10.91 19.39
N ARG A 66 -1.01 -10.54 18.11
CA ARG A 66 0.18 -9.80 17.64
C ARG A 66 0.28 -8.37 18.17
N PHE A 67 -0.84 -7.77 18.57
CA PHE A 67 -0.92 -6.36 18.98
C PHE A 67 -1.73 -6.18 20.26
N LEU A 68 -1.67 -4.98 20.84
CA LEU A 68 -2.52 -4.61 21.97
C LEU A 68 -4.01 -4.75 21.60
N PRO A 69 -4.85 -5.25 22.51
CA PRO A 69 -6.28 -5.41 22.25
C PRO A 69 -6.97 -4.04 22.12
N VAL A 70 -7.74 -3.86 21.04
CA VAL A 70 -8.45 -2.60 20.72
C VAL A 70 -9.98 -2.76 20.60
N GLY A 71 -10.51 -3.89 21.07
CA GLY A 71 -11.92 -4.23 21.02
C GLY A 71 -12.23 -5.36 20.03
N PRO A 72 -13.52 -5.61 19.73
CA PRO A 72 -13.93 -6.76 18.92
C PRO A 72 -13.45 -6.74 17.47
N LEU A 73 -13.22 -5.54 16.91
CA LEU A 73 -12.65 -5.38 15.58
C LEU A 73 -11.13 -5.28 15.70
N HIS A 74 -10.46 -6.34 15.28
CA HIS A 74 -9.01 -6.38 15.22
C HIS A 74 -8.52 -5.79 13.88
N VAL A 75 -7.29 -5.28 13.86
CA VAL A 75 -6.57 -4.90 12.64
C VAL A 75 -6.01 -6.14 11.93
N GLU A 76 -5.64 -6.01 10.66
CA GLU A 76 -4.83 -7.00 9.94
C GLU A 76 -3.35 -6.89 10.32
N THR A 77 -2.54 -7.86 9.90
CA THR A 77 -1.08 -7.86 10.11
C THR A 77 -0.34 -7.92 8.79
N GLU A 78 0.48 -6.91 8.52
CA GLU A 78 1.44 -6.90 7.42
C GLU A 78 2.81 -7.29 7.97
N GLN A 79 3.37 -8.39 7.47
CA GLN A 79 4.63 -8.94 7.96
C GLN A 79 5.75 -8.83 6.94
N LEU A 80 6.71 -7.95 7.21
CA LEU A 80 7.89 -7.76 6.37
C LEU A 80 8.92 -8.87 6.66
N ILE A 81 9.31 -9.56 5.59
CA ILE A 81 10.22 -10.69 5.59
C ILE A 81 11.44 -10.32 4.74
N ASP A 82 12.64 -10.44 5.31
CA ASP A 82 13.90 -10.42 4.57
C ASP A 82 14.07 -11.75 3.83
N ILE A 83 14.22 -11.65 2.50
CA ILE A 83 14.40 -12.80 1.60
C ILE A 83 15.73 -12.73 0.83
N GLY A 84 16.62 -11.79 1.19
CA GLY A 84 17.90 -11.58 0.52
C GLY A 84 18.93 -12.70 0.76
N GLY A 85 18.71 -13.54 1.77
CA GLY A 85 19.52 -14.71 2.06
C GLY A 85 18.91 -16.03 1.62
N ASP A 86 19.58 -17.14 1.97
CA ASP A 86 19.08 -18.49 1.70
C ASP A 86 17.78 -18.76 2.47
N LYS A 87 17.71 -18.30 3.72
CA LYS A 87 16.58 -18.44 4.64
C LYS A 87 15.77 -17.16 4.74
N MET A 88 14.46 -17.32 4.83
CA MET A 88 13.53 -16.21 5.08
C MET A 88 13.61 -15.81 6.55
N ARG A 89 13.56 -14.51 6.83
CA ARG A 89 13.56 -13.99 8.20
C ARG A 89 12.48 -12.93 8.37
N LEU A 90 11.54 -13.18 9.27
CA LEU A 90 10.59 -12.17 9.71
C LEU A 90 11.35 -11.04 10.42
N ILE A 91 11.15 -9.80 9.98
CA ILE A 91 11.85 -8.63 10.53
C ILE A 91 10.92 -7.57 11.10
N HIS A 92 9.64 -7.56 10.74
CA HIS A 92 8.68 -6.60 11.28
C HIS A 92 7.23 -7.08 11.16
N ASP A 93 6.41 -6.71 12.14
CA ASP A 93 4.95 -6.77 12.11
C ASP A 93 4.40 -5.35 12.13
N HIS A 94 3.50 -5.04 11.19
CA HIS A 94 2.80 -3.76 11.13
C HIS A 94 1.29 -3.97 11.12
N THR A 95 0.55 -3.07 11.77
CA THR A 95 -0.91 -3.06 11.73
C THR A 95 -1.40 -2.53 10.38
N ALA A 96 -2.46 -3.10 9.82
CA ALA A 96 -3.11 -2.54 8.63
C ALA A 96 -4.62 -2.46 8.80
N TYR A 97 -5.26 -1.46 8.18
CA TYR A 97 -6.71 -1.26 8.25
C TYR A 97 -7.28 -0.78 6.90
N SER A 98 -8.46 -1.22 6.45
CA SER A 98 -9.38 -2.17 7.10
C SER A 98 -9.36 -3.59 6.54
N GLU A 99 -8.32 -3.91 5.77
CA GLU A 99 -7.94 -5.22 5.21
C GLU A 99 -7.35 -4.95 3.82
N PRO A 100 -6.09 -4.50 3.70
CA PRO A 100 -5.47 -4.41 2.39
C PRO A 100 -5.49 -5.79 1.71
N HIS A 101 -5.92 -5.79 0.44
CA HIS A 101 -5.97 -7.01 -0.33
C HIS A 101 -4.66 -7.29 -1.04
N ASP A 102 -4.03 -6.25 -1.57
CA ASP A 102 -2.81 -6.35 -2.36
C ASP A 102 -1.99 -5.06 -2.32
N ALA A 103 -0.72 -5.15 -2.69
CA ALA A 103 0.15 -3.99 -2.83
C ALA A 103 1.35 -4.28 -3.74
N ILE A 104 1.99 -3.20 -4.19
CA ILE A 104 3.29 -3.25 -4.87
C ILE A 104 4.33 -2.47 -4.07
N ILE A 105 5.57 -2.93 -4.12
CA ILE A 105 6.71 -2.24 -3.51
C ILE A 105 7.60 -1.72 -4.63
N VAL A 106 7.67 -0.39 -4.76
CA VAL A 106 8.48 0.28 -5.79
C VAL A 106 9.67 1.00 -5.18
N ARG A 107 10.81 1.02 -5.88
CA ARG A 107 11.95 1.81 -5.43
C ARG A 107 11.63 3.30 -5.47
N ARG A 108 12.20 4.03 -4.51
CA ARG A 108 12.00 5.49 -4.36
C ARG A 108 12.37 6.29 -5.61
N ASP A 109 13.34 5.83 -6.40
CA ASP A 109 13.87 6.54 -7.56
C ASP A 109 12.96 6.44 -8.80
N VAL A 110 12.02 5.49 -8.80
CA VAL A 110 11.03 5.32 -9.87
C VAL A 110 9.93 6.38 -9.79
N ILE A 111 9.58 6.82 -8.58
CA ILE A 111 8.49 7.77 -8.35
C ILE A 111 9.04 9.19 -8.14
N LYS A 112 8.61 10.13 -8.99
CA LYS A 112 8.91 11.56 -8.85
C LYS A 112 7.66 12.31 -8.42
N THR A 113 7.56 12.62 -7.14
CA THR A 113 6.43 13.39 -6.58
C THR A 113 6.59 14.89 -6.82
N LYS A 114 5.46 15.60 -6.94
CA LYS A 114 5.44 17.08 -6.86
C LYS A 114 5.14 17.51 -5.42
N GLN A 115 5.83 18.55 -4.94
CA GLN A 115 5.59 19.10 -3.59
C GLN A 115 4.38 20.03 -3.54
N ILE A 116 4.14 20.77 -4.62
CA ILE A 116 3.03 21.72 -4.74
C ILE A 116 2.33 21.49 -6.08
N TYR A 117 1.03 21.77 -6.09
CA TYR A 117 0.26 21.89 -7.32
C TYR A 117 0.57 23.21 -8.03
N THR A 118 0.25 23.28 -9.31
CA THR A 118 0.23 24.52 -10.08
C THR A 118 -1.22 24.98 -10.25
N MET A 119 -1.43 26.29 -10.44
CA MET A 119 -2.80 26.81 -10.63
C MET A 119 -3.48 26.26 -11.90
N ASP A 120 -2.70 25.75 -12.85
CA ASP A 120 -3.22 25.14 -14.08
C ASP A 120 -3.71 23.69 -13.85
N ASP A 121 -3.43 23.09 -12.68
CA ASP A 121 -3.96 21.77 -12.30
C ASP A 121 -5.47 21.83 -11.93
N CYS A 122 -6.04 23.04 -11.74
CA CYS A 122 -7.44 23.25 -11.41
C CYS A 122 -8.09 24.30 -12.34
N ALA A 123 -9.10 23.88 -13.11
CA ALA A 123 -9.83 24.76 -14.03
C ALA A 123 -10.55 25.94 -13.35
N TYR A 124 -10.73 25.89 -12.04
CA TYR A 124 -11.43 26.89 -11.23
C TYR A 124 -10.50 27.70 -10.32
N ALA A 125 -9.19 27.65 -10.56
CA ALA A 125 -8.21 28.30 -9.69
C ALA A 125 -8.44 29.82 -9.58
N VAL A 126 -8.49 30.30 -8.34
CA VAL A 126 -8.49 31.73 -7.99
C VAL A 126 -7.03 32.16 -7.85
N LYS A 127 -6.48 32.85 -8.87
CA LYS A 127 -5.04 33.13 -8.97
C LYS A 127 -4.62 34.30 -8.07
N GLN A 128 -5.53 35.23 -7.83
CA GLN A 128 -5.33 36.38 -6.94
C GLN A 128 -6.53 36.56 -6.02
N PHE A 129 -6.36 37.18 -4.86
CA PHE A 129 -7.47 37.46 -3.93
C PHE A 129 -8.59 38.25 -4.61
N SER A 130 -8.24 39.15 -5.52
CA SER A 130 -9.18 39.92 -6.36
C SER A 130 -10.03 39.08 -7.31
N ASP A 131 -9.61 37.85 -7.65
CA ASP A 131 -10.34 36.96 -8.57
C ASP A 131 -11.49 36.21 -7.85
N SER A 132 -11.59 36.40 -6.53
CA SER A 132 -12.60 35.77 -5.70
C SER A 132 -13.96 36.40 -5.97
N ARG A 133 -14.98 35.56 -6.11
CA ARG A 133 -16.31 36.00 -6.55
C ARG A 133 -17.40 35.02 -6.18
N VAL A 134 -18.63 35.51 -6.22
CA VAL A 134 -19.85 34.72 -6.05
C VAL A 134 -20.65 34.78 -7.34
N GLU A 135 -20.71 33.67 -8.07
CA GLU A 135 -21.52 33.52 -9.28
C GLU A 135 -22.89 32.95 -8.91
N ARG A 136 -23.97 33.46 -9.52
CA ARG A 136 -25.35 33.03 -9.25
C ARG A 136 -26.07 32.67 -10.54
N GLU A 137 -26.53 31.43 -10.62
CA GLU A 137 -27.26 30.86 -11.75
C GLU A 137 -28.59 30.28 -11.25
N GLY A 138 -29.64 31.11 -11.25
CA GLY A 138 -30.93 30.73 -10.68
C GLY A 138 -30.84 30.43 -9.18
N ARG A 139 -31.06 29.17 -8.80
CA ARG A 139 -30.93 28.70 -7.41
C ARG A 139 -29.52 28.19 -7.06
N LYS A 140 -28.61 28.17 -8.03
CA LYS A 140 -27.23 27.74 -7.82
C LYS A 140 -26.35 28.95 -7.51
N VAL A 141 -25.51 28.81 -6.49
CA VAL A 141 -24.50 29.79 -6.12
C VAL A 141 -23.15 29.09 -6.13
N THR A 142 -22.20 29.58 -6.92
CA THR A 142 -20.82 29.07 -6.97
C THR A 142 -19.91 30.13 -6.36
N VAL A 143 -19.16 29.75 -5.32
CA VAL A 143 -18.24 30.66 -4.62
C VAL A 143 -16.81 30.28 -4.97
N TYR A 144 -16.09 31.24 -5.54
CA TYR A 144 -14.67 31.15 -5.86
C TYR A 144 -13.92 31.97 -4.81
N LEU A 145 -13.06 31.32 -4.03
CA LEU A 145 -12.27 31.98 -2.99
C LEU A 145 -10.84 31.45 -2.99
N ALA A 146 -9.91 32.27 -2.50
CA ALA A 146 -8.52 31.90 -2.25
C ALA A 146 -8.25 31.86 -0.74
N SER A 147 -7.29 31.02 -0.35
CA SER A 147 -6.76 30.98 1.02
C SER A 147 -5.26 31.23 0.99
N VAL A 148 -4.81 32.20 1.78
CA VAL A 148 -3.39 32.39 2.12
C VAL A 148 -3.36 32.56 3.62
N ALA A 149 -2.70 31.62 4.31
CA ALA A 149 -2.70 31.57 5.76
C ALA A 149 -2.35 32.96 6.35
N PRO A 150 -3.13 33.46 7.33
CA PRO A 150 -4.22 32.79 8.06
C PRO A 150 -5.63 33.12 7.52
N THR A 151 -5.75 33.73 6.34
CA THR A 151 -7.00 34.37 5.89
C THR A 151 -7.55 33.83 4.57
N PHE A 152 -8.86 33.98 4.40
CA PHE A 152 -9.54 33.83 3.12
C PHE A 152 -9.73 35.18 2.44
N SER A 153 -9.78 35.18 1.12
CA SER A 153 -10.04 36.38 0.30
C SER A 153 -11.49 36.89 0.37
N LEU A 154 -12.45 35.99 0.65
CA LEU A 154 -13.86 36.30 0.86
C LEU A 154 -14.28 35.81 2.26
N PRO A 155 -14.19 36.66 3.30
CA PRO A 155 -14.54 36.28 4.66
C PRO A 155 -16.06 36.15 4.88
N GLU A 156 -16.88 36.80 4.05
CA GLU A 156 -18.33 36.72 4.09
C GLU A 156 -18.96 36.67 2.70
N PHE A 157 -20.08 35.96 2.56
CA PHE A 157 -20.98 36.01 1.41
C PHE A 157 -22.40 35.59 1.83
N THR A 158 -23.42 36.07 1.12
CA THR A 158 -24.83 35.81 1.46
C THR A 158 -25.49 34.85 0.45
N VAL A 159 -26.36 33.96 0.92
CA VAL A 159 -27.26 33.14 0.08
C VAL A 159 -28.72 33.41 0.46
N LYS A 160 -29.67 33.07 -0.42
CA LYS A 160 -31.12 33.20 -0.18
C LYS A 160 -31.73 31.85 0.12
#